data_AF-A0A2P8WFX3-F1
#
_entry.id   AF-A0A2P8WFX3-F1
#
_cell.length_a   1.000
_cell.length_b   1.000
_cell.length_c   1.000
_cell.angle_alpha   90.00
_cell.angle_beta   90.00
_cell.angle_gamma   90.00
#
_symmetry.space_group_name_H-M   'P 1'
#
loop_
_entity.id
_entity.type
_entity.pdbx_description
1 polymer ?
#
loop_
_entity_poly.entity_id
_entity_poly.type
_entity_poly.pdbx_seq_one_letter_code
_entity_poly.pdbx_strand_id
1 'polypeptide(L)'
;MPTTAGANDYGSCSRRLLNAGIATDEAATACARALHPDRVASCVVGITAATALAPDDVLSACSRDRRPQETASCVTDIHRELGLAESKRVLETCSLSLLPLSYSDCVVGLSRTIELATEESLGYCISAGYQPENVAPTFIFAR
;
A
#
# COMPACT_ATOMS: atom_id res chain seq x y z
N MET A 1 0.84 -2.02 -30.23
CA MET A 1 0.54 -0.59 -30.43
C MET A 1 1.46 0.20 -29.51
N PRO A 2 2.25 1.16 -30.00
CA PRO A 2 3.06 2.02 -29.12
C PRO A 2 2.10 2.97 -28.38
N THR A 3 2.12 2.95 -27.06
CA THR A 3 1.41 3.91 -26.22
C THR A 3 2.07 5.27 -26.44
N THR A 4 1.30 6.22 -26.98
CA THR A 4 1.63 7.64 -26.86
C THR A 4 1.87 7.93 -25.38
N ALA A 5 3.05 8.48 -25.05
CA ALA A 5 3.30 9.01 -23.72
C ALA A 5 2.16 9.99 -23.40
N GLY A 6 1.25 9.58 -22.52
CA GLY A 6 0.18 10.43 -22.03
C GLY A 6 0.82 11.70 -21.46
N ALA A 7 0.17 12.84 -21.65
CA ALA A 7 0.62 14.17 -21.27
C ALA A 7 1.57 14.21 -20.04
N ASN A 8 2.88 14.11 -20.30
CA ASN A 8 3.97 14.12 -19.33
C ASN A 8 3.62 13.53 -17.93
N ASP A 9 3.36 12.22 -17.84
CA ASP A 9 3.10 11.49 -16.59
C ASP A 9 4.11 11.82 -15.46
N TYR A 10 5.38 12.04 -15.82
CA TYR A 10 6.42 12.47 -14.89
C TYR A 10 6.19 13.89 -14.36
N GLY A 11 5.78 14.82 -15.22
CA GLY A 11 5.41 16.18 -14.84
C GLY A 11 4.13 16.22 -14.00
N SER A 12 3.15 15.38 -14.33
CA SER A 12 1.94 15.17 -13.51
C SER A 12 2.30 14.65 -12.12
N CYS A 13 3.10 13.58 -12.06
CA CYS A 13 3.61 13.01 -10.81
C CYS A 13 4.32 14.06 -9.97
N SER A 14 5.30 14.79 -10.55
CA SER A 14 6.10 15.78 -9.83
C SER A 14 5.23 16.89 -9.25
N ARG A 15 4.30 17.44 -10.04
CA ARG A 15 3.37 18.48 -9.57
C ARG A 15 2.49 18.00 -8.42
N ARG A 16 2.02 16.75 -8.48
CA ARG A 16 1.18 16.17 -7.42
C ARG A 16 1.95 15.94 -6.14
N LEU A 17 3.19 15.47 -6.21
CA LEU A 17 4.05 15.30 -5.04
C LEU A 17 4.41 16.65 -4.40
N LEU A 18 4.77 17.65 -5.21
CA LEU A 18 5.03 19.02 -4.73
C LEU A 18 3.81 19.60 -4.01
N ASN A 19 2.61 19.43 -4.57
CA ASN A 19 1.36 19.87 -3.93
C ASN A 19 1.04 19.12 -2.64
N ALA A 20 1.57 17.90 -2.48
CA ALA A 20 1.47 17.13 -1.24
C ALA A 20 2.54 17.52 -0.20
N GLY A 21 3.39 18.51 -0.48
CA GLY A 21 4.42 18.99 0.43
C GLY A 21 5.78 18.30 0.31
N ILE A 22 5.97 17.41 -0.67
CA ILE A 22 7.25 16.74 -0.92
C ILE A 22 8.26 17.73 -1.50
N ALA A 23 9.52 17.62 -1.07
CA ALA A 23 10.62 18.43 -1.59
C ALA A 23 10.87 18.20 -3.10
N THR A 24 11.42 19.21 -3.78
CA THR A 24 11.56 19.17 -5.26
C THR A 24 12.51 18.07 -5.73
N ASP A 25 13.62 17.87 -5.05
CA ASP A 25 14.62 16.84 -5.35
C ASP A 25 14.12 15.43 -5.05
N GLU A 26 13.35 15.25 -3.98
CA GLU A 26 12.70 13.98 -3.64
C GLU A 26 11.60 13.62 -4.64
N ALA A 27 10.74 14.58 -4.99
CA ALA A 27 9.71 14.40 -6.01
C ALA A 27 10.31 14.03 -7.37
N ALA A 28 11.38 14.74 -7.78
CA ALA A 28 12.10 14.43 -9.01
C ALA A 28 12.68 13.02 -8.98
N THR A 29 13.33 12.65 -7.87
CA THR A 29 13.93 11.31 -7.69
C THR A 29 12.88 10.21 -7.73
N ALA A 30 11.77 10.36 -7.01
CA ALA A 30 10.72 9.36 -6.93
C ALA A 30 10.01 9.18 -8.27
N CYS A 31 9.61 10.27 -8.93
CA CYS A 31 8.92 10.19 -10.21
C CYS A 31 9.84 9.65 -11.33
N ALA A 32 11.13 10.04 -11.35
CA ALA A 32 12.07 9.54 -12.36
C ALA A 32 12.42 8.06 -12.21
N ARG A 33 12.38 7.52 -10.98
CA ARG A 33 12.66 6.10 -10.69
C ARG A 33 11.44 5.20 -10.75
N ALA A 34 10.23 5.76 -10.75
CA ALA A 34 9.00 4.99 -10.78
C ALA A 34 8.75 4.38 -12.16
N LEU A 35 8.49 3.07 -12.22
CA LEU A 35 8.00 2.41 -13.43
C LEU A 35 6.63 2.97 -13.86
N HIS A 36 5.81 3.38 -12.89
CA HIS A 36 4.49 3.97 -13.10
C HIS A 36 4.32 5.22 -12.22
N PRO A 37 4.78 6.40 -12.66
CA PRO A 37 4.79 7.63 -11.86
C PRO A 37 3.41 8.03 -11.32
N ASP A 38 2.34 7.91 -12.13
CA ASP A 38 0.99 8.25 -11.68
C ASP A 38 0.49 7.37 -10.53
N ARG A 39 0.94 6.11 -10.43
CA ARG A 39 0.55 5.22 -9.33
C ARG A 39 1.22 5.63 -8.02
N VAL A 40 2.51 5.99 -8.07
CA VAL A 40 3.23 6.52 -6.91
C VAL A 40 2.59 7.82 -6.43
N ALA A 41 2.36 8.78 -7.33
CA ALA A 41 1.73 10.05 -6.98
C ALA A 41 0.30 9.86 -6.42
N SER A 42 -0.48 8.93 -6.98
CA SER A 42 -1.83 8.64 -6.47
C SER A 42 -1.82 7.96 -5.11
N CYS A 43 -0.85 7.09 -4.86
CA CYS A 43 -0.66 6.47 -3.55
C CYS A 43 -0.37 7.53 -2.49
N VAL A 44 0.59 8.42 -2.74
CA VAL A 44 0.96 9.48 -1.79
C VAL A 44 -0.21 10.40 -1.51
N VAL A 45 -0.78 10.99 -2.56
CA VAL A 45 -1.91 11.93 -2.42
C VAL A 45 -3.11 11.27 -1.73
N GLY A 46 -3.40 10.00 -2.03
CA GLY A 46 -4.51 9.28 -1.42
C GLY A 46 -4.33 9.09 0.10
N ILE A 47 -3.14 8.66 0.53
CA ILE A 47 -2.85 8.41 1.94
C ILE A 47 -2.72 9.72 2.71
N THR A 48 -2.01 10.72 2.19
CA THR A 48 -1.83 12.02 2.88
C THR A 48 -3.13 12.83 2.96
N ALA A 49 -4.08 12.62 2.04
CA ALA A 49 -5.41 13.24 2.13
C ALA A 49 -6.32 12.54 3.14
N ALA A 50 -6.10 11.26 3.41
CA ALA A 50 -6.91 10.46 4.32
C ALA A 50 -6.36 10.41 5.75
N THR A 51 -5.07 10.63 5.95
CA THR A 51 -4.37 10.40 7.23
C THR A 51 -3.49 11.59 7.60
N ALA A 52 -3.08 11.69 8.86
CA ALA A 52 -2.15 12.71 9.35
C ALA A 52 -0.66 12.33 9.15
N LEU A 53 -0.35 11.37 8.28
CA LEU A 53 1.01 10.89 8.07
C LEU A 53 1.86 11.92 7.34
N ALA A 54 3.15 11.97 7.71
CA ALA A 54 4.13 12.82 7.04
C ALA A 54 4.25 12.41 5.56
N PRO A 55 4.17 13.37 4.60
CA PRO A 55 4.26 13.07 3.17
C PRO A 55 5.49 12.25 2.78
N ASP A 56 6.65 12.51 3.41
CA ASP A 56 7.91 11.84 3.08
C ASP A 56 7.91 10.36 3.51
N ASP A 57 7.31 10.04 4.66
CA ASP A 57 7.11 8.65 5.12
C ASP A 57 6.20 7.89 4.14
N VAL A 58 5.12 8.54 3.70
CA VAL A 58 4.19 7.99 2.72
C VAL A 58 4.88 7.79 1.36
N LEU A 59 5.67 8.76 0.90
CA LEU A 59 6.43 8.65 -0.34
C LEU A 59 7.42 7.48 -0.29
N SER A 60 8.12 7.31 0.83
CA SER A 60 9.04 6.19 1.03
C SER A 60 8.31 4.84 0.91
N ALA A 61 7.13 4.69 1.51
CA ALA A 61 6.32 3.47 1.38
C ALA A 61 5.81 3.26 -0.06
N CYS A 62 5.17 4.28 -0.65
CA CYS A 62 4.58 4.21 -1.99
C CYS A 62 5.61 3.99 -3.11
N SER A 63 6.84 4.49 -2.95
CA SER A 63 7.89 4.38 -3.98
C SER A 63 8.62 3.04 -3.96
N ARG A 64 8.62 2.34 -2.83
CA ARG A 64 9.25 1.02 -2.68
C ARG A 64 8.30 -0.14 -2.97
N ASP A 65 7.00 0.10 -2.79
CA ASP A 65 5.99 -0.92 -3.01
C ASP A 65 5.74 -1.20 -4.50
N ARG A 66 5.56 -2.47 -4.84
CA ARG A 66 5.31 -2.89 -6.24
C ARG A 66 3.86 -2.62 -6.67
N ARG A 67 2.94 -2.38 -5.73
CA ARG A 67 1.51 -2.18 -5.96
C ARG A 67 1.01 -0.91 -5.22
N PRO A 68 1.54 0.29 -5.52
CA PRO A 68 1.30 1.48 -4.70
C PRO A 68 -0.19 1.81 -4.49
N GLN A 69 -1.00 1.56 -5.51
CA GLN A 69 -2.45 1.80 -5.44
C GLN A 69 -3.15 0.89 -4.41
N GLU A 70 -2.73 -0.37 -4.30
CA GLU A 70 -3.33 -1.31 -3.34
C GLU A 70 -2.83 -1.04 -1.93
N THR A 71 -1.56 -0.64 -1.79
CA THR A 71 -1.03 -0.15 -0.51
C THR A 71 -1.83 1.07 -0.04
N ALA A 72 -2.15 2.01 -0.94
CA ALA A 72 -2.98 3.15 -0.61
C ALA A 72 -4.39 2.75 -0.16
N SER A 73 -5.08 1.90 -0.93
CA SER A 73 -6.39 1.36 -0.53
C SER A 73 -6.34 0.69 0.84
N CYS A 74 -5.37 -0.21 1.05
CA CYS A 74 -5.17 -0.90 2.33
C CYS A 74 -5.09 0.08 3.51
N VAL A 75 -4.25 1.11 3.39
CA VAL A 75 -4.08 2.11 4.45
C VAL A 75 -5.33 2.94 4.66
N THR A 76 -5.95 3.43 3.58
CA THR A 76 -7.12 4.30 3.69
C THR A 76 -8.35 3.57 4.19
N ASP A 77 -8.50 2.29 3.83
CA ASP A 77 -9.63 1.47 4.23
C ASP A 77 -9.53 1.13 5.72
N ILE A 78 -8.39 0.64 6.19
CA ILE A 78 -8.18 0.38 7.63
C ILE A 78 -8.34 1.67 8.44
N HIS A 79 -7.75 2.79 8.00
CA HIS A 79 -7.84 4.06 8.72
C HIS A 79 -9.29 4.54 8.87
N ARG A 80 -10.06 4.54 7.78
CA ARG A 80 -11.44 5.05 7.77
C ARG A 80 -12.40 4.10 8.46
N GLU A 81 -12.32 2.81 8.16
CA GLU A 81 -13.27 1.82 8.68
C GLU A 81 -13.10 1.60 10.19
N LEU A 82 -11.88 1.77 10.73
CA LEU A 82 -11.61 1.65 12.16
C LEU A 82 -11.52 3.00 12.89
N GLY A 83 -11.68 4.13 12.18
CA GLY A 83 -11.67 5.47 12.77
C GLY A 83 -10.37 5.81 13.49
N LEU A 84 -9.22 5.42 12.92
CA LEU A 84 -7.93 5.55 13.57
C LEU A 84 -7.49 7.02 13.64
N ALA A 85 -6.89 7.43 14.76
CA ALA A 85 -6.23 8.74 14.85
C ALA A 85 -4.86 8.73 14.16
N GLU A 86 -4.14 7.60 14.26
CA GLU A 86 -2.78 7.42 13.75
C GLU A 86 -2.70 6.17 12.87
N SER A 87 -2.00 6.27 11.73
CA SER A 87 -1.93 5.18 10.73
C SER A 87 -0.52 4.71 10.43
N LYS A 88 0.47 5.08 11.25
CA LYS A 88 1.88 4.78 10.94
C LYS A 88 2.13 3.28 10.85
N ARG A 89 1.63 2.53 11.85
CA ARG A 89 1.75 1.08 11.87
C ARG A 89 1.00 0.40 10.72
N VAL A 90 -0.15 0.95 10.34
CA VAL A 90 -0.95 0.49 9.20
C VAL A 90 -0.17 0.68 7.89
N LEU A 91 0.46 1.84 7.69
CA LEU A 91 1.31 2.10 6.52
C LEU A 91 2.45 1.08 6.43
N GLU A 92 3.14 0.86 7.55
CA GLU A 92 4.23 -0.11 7.64
C GLU A 92 3.77 -1.51 7.24
N THR A 93 2.70 -2.04 7.83
CA THR A 93 2.25 -3.41 7.57
C THR A 93 1.58 -3.58 6.19
N CYS A 94 0.81 -2.60 5.71
CA CYS A 94 0.27 -2.61 4.35
C CYS A 94 1.41 -2.64 3.31
N SER A 95 2.49 -1.87 3.52
CA SER A 95 3.64 -1.85 2.60
C SER A 95 4.48 -3.12 2.62
N LEU A 96 4.39 -3.92 3.69
CA LEU A 96 5.05 -5.23 3.81
C LEU A 96 4.18 -6.37 3.28
N SER A 97 2.87 -6.16 3.15
CA SER A 97 1.93 -7.19 2.70
C SER A 97 2.09 -7.47 1.20
N LEU A 98 2.12 -8.76 0.85
CA LEU A 98 2.10 -9.20 -0.55
C LEU A 98 0.71 -9.03 -1.20
N LEU A 99 -0.34 -9.00 -0.36
CA LEU A 99 -1.74 -8.88 -0.76
C LEU A 99 -2.43 -7.79 0.08
N PRO A 100 -2.16 -6.49 -0.18
CA PRO A 100 -2.63 -5.41 0.68
C PRO A 100 -4.16 -5.37 0.87
N LEU A 101 -4.93 -5.66 -0.18
CA LEU A 101 -6.40 -5.66 -0.11
C LEU A 101 -6.95 -6.78 0.79
N SER A 102 -6.45 -8.01 0.63
CA SER A 102 -6.85 -9.12 1.51
C SER A 102 -6.39 -8.90 2.96
N TYR A 103 -5.24 -8.23 3.14
CA TYR A 103 -4.76 -7.84 4.44
C TYR A 103 -5.69 -6.82 5.12
N SER A 104 -6.12 -5.77 4.41
CA SER A 104 -7.09 -4.81 4.98
C SER A 104 -8.44 -5.44 5.30
N ASP A 105 -8.94 -6.33 4.45
CA ASP A 105 -10.18 -7.06 4.70
C ASP A 105 -10.09 -7.91 5.98
N CYS A 106 -8.95 -8.60 6.17
CA CYS A 106 -8.69 -9.37 7.39
C CYS A 106 -8.69 -8.47 8.63
N VAL A 107 -7.95 -7.35 8.59
CA VAL A 107 -7.80 -6.45 9.74
C VAL A 107 -9.14 -5.83 10.12
N VAL A 108 -9.86 -5.26 9.15
CA VAL A 108 -11.17 -4.64 9.38
C VAL A 108 -12.18 -5.68 9.86
N GLY A 109 -12.18 -6.88 9.25
CA GLY A 109 -13.06 -7.99 9.62
C GLY A 109 -12.86 -8.45 11.06
N LEU A 110 -11.61 -8.70 11.48
CA LEU A 110 -11.31 -9.12 12.85
C LEU A 110 -11.64 -8.02 13.87
N SER A 111 -11.22 -6.78 13.59
CA SER A 111 -11.49 -5.65 14.49
C SER A 111 -12.97 -5.37 14.68
N ARG A 112 -13.82 -5.56 13.65
CA ARG A 112 -15.27 -5.29 13.75
C ARG A 112 -16.11 -6.46 14.23
N THR A 113 -15.75 -7.69 13.86
CA THR A 113 -16.62 -8.85 14.11
C THR A 113 -16.42 -9.44 15.49
N ILE A 114 -15.16 -9.48 15.94
CA ILE A 114 -14.79 -10.04 17.25
C ILE A 114 -14.18 -8.99 18.17
N GLU A 115 -14.32 -7.71 17.81
CA GLU A 115 -13.88 -6.53 18.60
C GLU A 115 -12.41 -6.60 19.02
N LEU A 116 -11.58 -7.23 18.18
CA LEU A 116 -10.16 -7.38 18.45
C LEU A 116 -9.47 -6.01 18.32
N ALA A 117 -8.50 -5.72 19.21
CA ALA A 117 -7.74 -4.49 19.10
C ALA A 117 -7.07 -4.38 17.72
N THR A 118 -6.98 -3.17 17.18
CA THR A 118 -6.41 -2.95 15.85
C THR A 118 -4.98 -3.48 15.76
N GLU A 119 -4.14 -3.22 16.77
CA GLU A 119 -2.75 -3.74 16.82
C GLU A 119 -2.68 -5.27 16.79
N GLU A 120 -3.57 -5.95 17.52
CA GLU A 120 -3.65 -7.40 17.50
C GLU A 120 -4.12 -7.91 16.14
N SER A 121 -5.13 -7.26 15.55
CA SER A 121 -5.64 -7.58 14.21
C SER A 121 -4.55 -7.45 13.14
N LEU A 122 -3.77 -6.35 13.17
CA LEU A 122 -2.62 -6.14 12.29
C LEU A 122 -1.59 -7.27 12.41
N GLY A 123 -1.32 -7.74 13.63
CA GLY A 123 -0.39 -8.82 13.93
C GLY A 123 -0.85 -10.20 13.45
N TYR A 124 -2.12 -10.56 13.67
CA TYR A 124 -2.66 -11.83 13.17
C TYR A 124 -2.70 -11.86 11.64
N CYS A 125 -3.15 -10.77 11.01
CA CYS A 125 -3.35 -10.72 9.57
C CYS A 125 -2.03 -10.69 8.78
N ILE A 126 -0.94 -10.12 9.34
CA ILE A 126 0.34 -10.08 8.62
C ILE A 126 1.05 -11.44 8.70
N SER A 127 0.76 -12.19 9.76
CA SER A 127 1.23 -13.56 9.98
C SER A 127 0.47 -14.60 9.14
N ALA A 128 -0.72 -14.26 8.66
CA ALA A 128 -1.53 -15.06 7.74
C ALA A 128 -0.93 -15.06 6.30
N GLY A 129 0.39 -15.17 6.20
CA GLY A 129 1.10 -15.35 4.95
C GLY A 129 0.60 -16.61 4.23
N TYR A 130 0.70 -16.58 2.90
CA TYR A 130 0.25 -17.63 1.98
C TYR A 130 0.57 -19.03 2.51
N GLN A 131 -0.42 -19.71 3.09
CA GLN A 131 -0.34 -21.14 3.30
C GLN A 131 -0.65 -21.78 1.95
N PRO A 132 0.29 -22.52 1.32
CA PRO A 132 0.00 -23.18 0.07
C PRO A 132 -1.14 -24.18 0.28
N GLU A 133 -2.30 -23.84 -0.25
CA GLU A 133 -3.38 -24.80 -0.44
C GLU A 133 -2.87 -25.81 -1.49
N ASN A 134 -2.92 -27.11 -1.19
CA ASN A 134 -2.39 -28.24 -1.97
C ASN A 134 -0.92 -28.67 -1.72
N VAL A 135 -0.51 -28.82 -0.45
CA VAL A 135 0.72 -29.60 -0.11
C VAL A 135 0.46 -31.12 -0.02
N ALA A 136 -0.65 -31.62 -0.58
CA ALA A 136 -0.88 -33.06 -0.63
C ALA A 136 0.15 -33.69 -1.58
N PRO A 137 0.98 -34.66 -1.13
CA PRO A 137 1.87 -35.35 -2.03
C PRO A 137 1.03 -36.10 -3.08
N THR A 138 1.15 -35.74 -4.35
CA THR A 138 0.85 -36.70 -5.42
C THR A 138 1.90 -37.80 -5.31
N PHE A 139 1.54 -38.91 -4.65
CA PHE A 139 2.35 -40.11 -4.66
C PHE A 139 2.56 -40.55 -6.11
N ILE A 140 3.75 -40.28 -6.65
CA ILE A 140 4.21 -40.87 -7.90
C ILE A 140 4.74 -42.26 -7.53
N PHE A 141 3.97 -43.30 -7.80
CA PHE A 141 4.50 -44.66 -7.76
C PHE A 141 5.48 -44.81 -8.94
N ALA A 142 6.78 -44.77 -8.67
CA ALA A 142 7.78 -45.24 -9.62
C ALA A 142 7.62 -46.76 -9.77
N ARG A 143 7.38 -47.22 -10.99
CA ARG A 143 7.44 -48.64 -11.38
C ARG A 143 8.80 -48.96 -11.95
#